data_AF-A0A402D542-F1
#
_entry.id   AF-A0A402D542-F1
#
_cell.length_a   1.000
_cell.length_b   1.000
_cell.length_c   1.000
_cell.angle_alpha   90.00
_cell.angle_beta   90.00
_cell.angle_gamma   90.00
#
_symmetry.space_group_name_H-M   'P 1'
#
loop_
_entity.id
_entity.type
_entity.pdbx_description
1 polymer ?
#
loop_
_entity_poly.entity_id
_entity_poly.type
_entity_poly.pdbx_seq_one_letter_code
_entity_poly.pdbx_strand_id
1 'polypeptide(L)'
;MSQACYYHPARGIVSTCVECGIPLCVECTHRIDGSAACNQCAPTVQTNLQNAPLAAPYGAAPLSTNAFAATTYEPAGAAPQPYVPFYAPESSAGAINGAQSRMVSPGSVPLGLLFGAFIGLVGSILVLKILFYAHHGLSWLYIAVGYGIAYGITSVTRRGGVGLSLAAVGIMIFSLLVAHFVYAGDLLNEARTQGVADPAMTVLDALPIAMRAFQPQHWICVVVGLAACWRGAQQKSS
;
A
#
# COMPACT_ATOMS: atom_id res chain seq x y z
N MET A 1 29.30 -13.09 -25.68
CA MET A 1 29.62 -14.53 -25.63
C MET A 1 28.85 -15.13 -24.47
N SER A 2 27.90 -16.03 -24.72
CA SER A 2 27.16 -16.70 -23.64
C SER A 2 28.12 -17.62 -22.91
N GLN A 3 28.34 -17.37 -21.61
CA GLN A 3 29.09 -18.29 -20.77
C GLN A 3 28.36 -19.66 -20.74
N ALA A 4 29.11 -20.75 -20.69
CA ALA A 4 28.60 -22.13 -20.76
C ALA A 4 28.46 -22.76 -19.37
N CYS A 5 27.51 -23.69 -19.22
CA CYS A 5 27.37 -24.46 -17.98
C CYS A 5 28.61 -25.31 -17.72
N TYR A 6 29.07 -25.32 -16.46
CA TYR A 6 30.26 -26.05 -16.03
C TYR A 6 30.19 -27.56 -16.36
N TYR A 7 29.03 -28.19 -16.16
CA TYR A 7 28.83 -29.62 -16.44
C TYR A 7 28.37 -29.91 -17.87
N HIS A 8 27.82 -28.91 -18.57
CA HIS A 8 27.27 -29.06 -19.91
C HIS A 8 27.72 -27.91 -20.83
N PRO A 9 28.93 -28.00 -21.43
CA PRO A 9 29.50 -26.90 -22.23
C PRO A 9 28.65 -26.47 -23.43
N ALA A 10 27.80 -27.37 -23.94
CA ALA A 10 26.89 -27.09 -25.05
C ALA A 10 25.61 -26.32 -24.63
N ARG A 11 25.42 -26.05 -23.33
CA ARG A 11 24.21 -25.44 -22.79
C ARG A 11 24.49 -24.07 -22.17
N GLY A 12 23.54 -23.16 -22.35
CA GLY A 12 23.56 -21.83 -21.74
C GLY A 12 23.39 -21.88 -20.22
N ILE A 13 23.94 -20.87 -19.56
CA ILE A 13 23.81 -20.66 -18.11
C ILE A 13 22.49 -19.97 -17.81
N VAL A 14 21.87 -20.37 -16.71
CA VAL A 14 20.68 -19.71 -16.14
C VAL A 14 20.89 -19.24 -14.70
N SER A 15 21.89 -19.79 -14.00
CA SER A 15 22.21 -19.40 -12.62
C SER A 15 23.65 -19.73 -12.27
N THR A 16 24.11 -19.23 -11.13
CA THR A 16 25.44 -19.54 -10.55
C THR A 16 25.24 -20.15 -9.17
N CYS A 17 26.00 -21.19 -8.82
CA CYS A 17 25.92 -21.80 -7.50
C CYS A 17 26.31 -20.80 -6.42
N VAL A 18 25.44 -20.59 -5.43
CA VAL A 18 25.69 -19.64 -4.32
C VAL A 18 26.90 -20.02 -3.46
N GLU A 19 27.21 -21.31 -3.34
CA GLU A 19 28.28 -21.82 -2.48
C GLU A 19 29.66 -21.80 -3.17
N CYS A 20 29.75 -22.33 -4.40
CA CYS A 20 31.04 -22.50 -5.09
C CYS A 20 31.24 -21.59 -6.32
N GLY A 21 30.24 -20.78 -6.67
CA GLY A 21 30.37 -19.81 -7.77
C GLY A 21 30.37 -20.41 -9.18
N ILE A 22 30.14 -21.71 -9.34
CA ILE A 22 30.18 -22.34 -10.66
C ILE A 22 28.91 -22.02 -11.48
N PRO A 23 29.04 -21.80 -12.80
CA PRO A 23 27.90 -21.53 -13.67
C PRO A 23 27.07 -22.78 -14.00
N LEU A 24 25.75 -22.69 -13.92
CA LEU A 24 24.80 -23.82 -14.04
C LEU A 24 23.74 -23.58 -15.12
N CYS A 25 23.43 -24.63 -15.89
CA CYS A 25 22.22 -24.68 -16.73
C CYS A 25 21.00 -25.08 -15.88
N VAL A 26 19.81 -25.04 -16.49
CA VAL A 26 18.53 -25.33 -15.82
C VAL A 26 18.50 -26.73 -15.18
N GLU A 27 19.10 -27.75 -15.81
CA GLU A 27 19.14 -29.12 -15.28
C GLU A 27 20.15 -29.31 -14.15
N CYS A 28 21.22 -28.49 -14.10
CA CYS A 28 22.22 -28.57 -13.04
C CYS A 28 21.88 -27.67 -11.84
N THR A 29 20.81 -26.88 -11.92
CA THR A 29 20.39 -25.92 -10.89
C THR A 29 19.40 -26.59 -9.94
N HIS A 30 19.77 -26.71 -8.66
CA HIS A 30 18.86 -27.04 -7.57
C HIS A 30 18.42 -25.77 -6.86
N ARG A 31 17.11 -25.56 -6.73
CA ARG A 31 16.57 -24.41 -6.00
C ARG A 31 16.20 -24.80 -4.59
N ILE A 32 16.89 -24.23 -3.61
CA ILE A 32 16.64 -24.43 -2.18
C ILE A 32 16.31 -23.06 -1.59
N ASP A 33 15.06 -22.87 -1.18
CA ASP A 33 14.55 -21.59 -0.65
C ASP A 33 14.93 -20.37 -1.50
N GLY A 34 14.75 -20.49 -2.82
CA GLY A 34 15.09 -19.44 -3.79
C GLY A 34 16.56 -19.35 -4.20
N SER A 35 17.48 -19.95 -3.44
CA SER A 35 18.92 -19.98 -3.76
C SER A 35 19.26 -21.08 -4.76
N ALA A 36 20.12 -20.78 -5.73
CA ALA A 36 20.60 -21.74 -6.73
C ALA A 36 21.86 -22.46 -6.22
N ALA A 37 21.84 -23.79 -6.21
CA ALA A 37 22.95 -24.65 -5.79
C ALA A 37 23.25 -25.74 -6.84
N CYS A 38 24.51 -26.14 -6.97
CA CYS A 38 24.88 -27.33 -7.75
C CYS A 38 24.61 -28.62 -6.95
N ASN A 39 24.58 -29.77 -7.63
CA ASN A 39 24.40 -31.08 -6.98
C ASN A 39 25.34 -31.32 -5.79
N GLN A 40 26.59 -30.87 -5.89
CA GLN A 40 27.60 -31.10 -4.85
C GLN A 40 27.41 -30.19 -3.63
N CYS A 41 26.94 -28.96 -3.84
CA CYS A 41 26.75 -27.98 -2.76
C CYS A 41 25.33 -27.98 -2.18
N ALA A 42 24.35 -28.62 -2.84
CA ALA A 42 22.97 -28.67 -2.39
C ALA A 42 22.81 -29.14 -0.92
N PRO A 43 23.50 -30.21 -0.44
CA PRO A 43 23.43 -30.61 0.96
C PRO A 43 23.95 -29.52 1.91
N THR A 44 25.08 -28.89 1.59
CA THR A 44 25.67 -27.81 2.40
C THR A 44 24.74 -26.60 2.48
N VAL A 45 24.18 -26.18 1.35
CA VAL A 45 23.22 -25.05 1.32
C VAL A 45 21.98 -25.38 2.14
N GLN A 46 21.45 -26.60 2.05
CA GLN A 46 20.33 -27.06 2.88
C GLN A 46 20.67 -27.01 4.37
N THR A 47 21.84 -27.50 4.76
CA THR A 47 22.32 -27.48 6.15
C THR A 47 22.53 -26.05 6.65
N ASN A 48 23.09 -25.17 5.83
CA ASN A 48 23.29 -23.76 6.17
C ASN A 48 21.96 -23.04 6.39
N LEU A 49 20.93 -23.32 5.58
CA LEU A 49 19.59 -22.76 5.77
C LEU A 49 18.89 -23.29 7.02
N GLN A 50 19.09 -24.58 7.35
CA GLN A 50 18.53 -25.18 8.57
C GLN A 50 19.21 -24.67 9.84
N ASN A 51 20.51 -24.37 9.76
CA ASN A 51 21.32 -23.88 10.88
C ASN A 51 21.40 -22.36 10.94
N ALA A 52 20.89 -21.65 9.92
CA ALA A 52 20.84 -20.21 9.92
C ALA A 52 20.05 -19.80 11.16
N PRO A 53 20.65 -19.02 12.09
CA PRO A 53 19.89 -18.51 13.21
C PRO A 53 18.71 -17.76 12.61
N LEU A 54 17.48 -18.15 13.00
CA LEU A 54 16.27 -17.41 12.68
C LEU A 54 16.64 -15.95 12.89
N ALA A 55 16.71 -15.18 11.80
CA ALA A 55 17.21 -13.81 11.84
C ALA A 55 16.49 -13.16 13.00
N ALA A 56 17.24 -12.84 14.06
CA ALA A 56 16.66 -12.31 15.28
C ALA A 56 15.74 -11.18 14.82
N PRO A 57 14.44 -11.20 15.17
CA PRO A 57 13.50 -10.22 14.66
C PRO A 57 14.16 -8.87 14.84
N TYR A 58 14.52 -8.23 13.71
CA TYR A 58 15.32 -7.01 13.71
C TYR A 58 14.66 -6.11 14.73
N GLY A 59 15.43 -5.82 15.80
CA GLY A 59 14.89 -5.33 17.05
C GLY A 59 13.87 -4.27 16.75
N ALA A 60 12.67 -4.42 17.33
CA ALA A 60 11.80 -3.28 17.55
C ALA A 60 12.69 -2.20 18.14
N ALA A 61 13.10 -1.24 17.31
CA ALA A 61 13.70 -0.02 17.82
C ALA A 61 12.70 0.44 18.88
N PRO A 62 13.12 0.64 20.15
CA PRO A 62 12.21 1.15 21.15
C PRO A 62 11.64 2.44 20.56
N LEU A 63 10.36 2.41 20.19
CA LEU A 63 9.60 3.59 19.85
C LEU A 63 9.85 4.53 21.02
N SER A 64 10.61 5.60 20.76
CA SER A 64 10.76 6.69 21.70
C SER A 64 9.35 7.14 22.04
N THR A 65 8.89 6.81 23.24
CA THR A 65 7.58 7.17 23.78
C THR A 65 7.53 8.64 24.19
N ASN A 66 8.44 9.47 23.69
CA ASN A 66 8.47 10.88 24.02
C ASN A 66 7.64 11.68 23.02
N ALA A 67 6.60 12.32 23.59
CA ALA A 67 5.80 13.41 23.03
C ALA A 67 4.60 13.04 22.15
N PHE A 68 3.70 12.22 22.68
CA PHE A 68 2.30 12.66 22.72
C PHE A 68 1.93 12.83 24.19
N ALA A 69 2.03 14.08 24.65
CA ALA A 69 1.38 14.48 25.89
C ALA A 69 -0.11 14.15 25.73
N ALA A 70 -0.55 13.13 26.46
CA ALA A 70 -1.96 12.93 26.72
C ALA A 70 -2.45 14.20 27.42
N THR A 71 -3.09 15.10 26.68
CA THR A 71 -4.03 16.03 27.28
C THR A 71 -5.12 15.18 27.90
N THR A 72 -4.95 14.88 29.19
CA THR A 72 -6.06 14.50 30.07
C THR A 72 -7.09 15.60 29.95
N TYR A 73 -8.18 15.29 29.25
CA TYR A 73 -9.39 16.10 29.30
C TYR A 73 -9.90 16.00 30.74
N GLU A 74 -9.63 17.04 31.51
CA GLU A 74 -10.26 17.26 32.81
C GLU A 74 -11.70 17.69 32.51
N PRO A 75 -12.73 16.87 32.81
CA PRO A 75 -14.09 17.33 32.69
C PRO A 75 -14.27 18.42 33.76
N ALA A 76 -14.31 19.68 33.31
CA ALA A 76 -14.70 20.79 34.14
C ALA A 76 -16.01 20.40 34.84
N GLY A 77 -15.98 20.40 36.17
CA GLY A 77 -17.11 20.03 37.02
C GLY A 77 -18.35 20.81 36.59
N ALA A 78 -19.26 20.12 35.90
CA ALA A 78 -20.56 20.65 35.60
C ALA A 78 -21.31 20.77 36.93
N ALA A 79 -21.48 22.00 37.41
CA ALA A 79 -22.42 22.29 38.47
C ALA A 79 -23.78 21.66 38.11
N PRO A 80 -24.50 21.05 39.08
CA PRO A 80 -25.80 20.46 38.83
C PRO A 80 -26.73 21.54 38.27
N GLN A 81 -27.08 21.40 36.99
CA GLN A 81 -28.07 22.25 36.36
C GLN A 81 -29.44 21.93 36.98
N PRO A 82 -30.21 22.95 37.42
CA PRO A 82 -31.54 22.73 37.94
C PRO A 82 -32.40 22.06 36.87
N TYR A 83 -33.08 20.98 37.27
CA TYR A 83 -34.06 20.28 36.45
C TYR A 83 -35.12 21.27 35.96
N VAL A 84 -35.06 21.62 34.67
CA VAL A 84 -36.13 22.32 33.98
C VAL A 84 -37.10 21.27 33.43
N PRO A 85 -38.37 21.26 33.85
CA PRO A 85 -39.36 20.35 33.28
C PRO A 85 -39.48 20.64 31.78
N PHE A 86 -39.37 19.57 31.00
CA PHE A 86 -39.54 19.58 29.56
C PHE A 86 -41.01 19.86 29.23
N TYR A 87 -41.37 21.14 29.13
CA TYR A 87 -42.57 21.52 28.41
C TYR A 87 -42.28 21.31 26.93
N ALA A 88 -42.87 20.25 26.36
CA ALA A 88 -42.88 20.06 24.93
C ALA A 88 -43.53 21.30 24.29
N PRO A 89 -42.80 22.11 23.50
CA PRO A 89 -43.44 23.17 22.77
C PRO A 89 -44.35 22.52 21.74
N GLU A 90 -45.65 22.84 21.83
CA GLU A 90 -46.62 22.53 20.81
C GLU A 90 -46.08 22.92 19.44
N SER A 91 -46.06 21.92 18.55
CA SER A 91 -46.00 22.01 17.09
C SER A 91 -46.08 23.41 16.48
N SER A 92 -44.95 24.12 16.41
CA SER A 92 -44.76 25.18 15.42
C SER A 92 -44.32 24.54 14.11
N ALA A 93 -45.30 24.12 13.32
CA ALA A 93 -45.18 23.57 11.96
C ALA A 93 -44.68 24.60 10.92
N GLY A 94 -43.66 25.42 11.24
CA GLY A 94 -43.33 26.62 10.46
C GLY A 94 -41.86 26.95 10.22
N ALA A 95 -40.88 26.16 10.68
CA ALA A 95 -39.46 26.57 10.62
C ALA A 95 -38.50 25.53 9.99
N ILE A 96 -38.95 24.72 9.04
CA ILE A 96 -38.09 23.74 8.33
C ILE A 96 -37.40 24.34 7.09
N ASN A 97 -37.69 25.59 6.71
CA ASN A 97 -37.17 26.19 5.47
C ASN A 97 -35.91 27.06 5.65
N GLY A 98 -35.19 26.90 6.76
CA GLY A 98 -34.00 27.69 7.10
C GLY A 98 -32.67 26.96 6.96
N ALA A 99 -32.67 25.66 6.66
CA ALA A 99 -31.47 24.98 6.21
C ALA A 99 -31.16 25.51 4.81
N GLN A 100 -30.49 26.66 4.76
CA GLN A 100 -29.86 27.19 3.57
C GLN A 100 -29.09 26.04 2.94
N SER A 101 -29.69 25.45 1.92
CA SER A 101 -29.04 24.64 0.93
C SER A 101 -28.03 25.57 0.28
N ARG A 102 -26.88 25.75 0.96
CA ARG A 102 -25.72 26.45 0.40
C ARG A 102 -25.51 25.73 -0.91
N MET A 103 -25.88 26.40 -2.00
CA MET A 103 -25.66 25.91 -3.35
C MET A 103 -24.15 25.77 -3.47
N VAL A 104 -23.69 24.56 -3.19
CA VAL A 104 -22.30 24.20 -3.36
C VAL A 104 -22.05 24.39 -4.83
N SER A 105 -21.16 25.35 -5.15
CA SER A 105 -20.80 25.67 -6.52
C SER A 105 -20.47 24.35 -7.24
N PRO A 106 -21.05 24.09 -8.43
CA PRO A 106 -20.73 22.90 -9.23
C PRO A 106 -19.22 22.69 -9.42
N GLY A 107 -18.43 23.78 -9.38
CA GLY A 107 -16.97 23.74 -9.49
C GLY A 107 -16.23 23.15 -8.28
N SER A 108 -16.82 23.03 -7.09
CA SER A 108 -16.10 22.49 -5.93
C SER A 108 -16.01 20.96 -5.93
N VAL A 109 -16.89 20.28 -6.65
CA VAL A 109 -16.87 18.82 -6.81
C VAL A 109 -15.65 18.34 -7.61
N PRO A 110 -15.40 18.83 -8.84
CA PRO A 110 -14.20 18.44 -9.59
C PRO A 110 -12.91 18.87 -8.87
N LEU A 111 -12.90 20.02 -8.18
CA LEU A 111 -11.76 20.45 -7.37
C LEU A 111 -11.45 19.45 -6.24
N GLY A 112 -12.47 18.99 -5.52
CA GLY A 112 -12.31 18.00 -4.45
C GLY A 112 -11.83 16.65 -4.95
N LEU A 113 -12.29 16.22 -6.12
CA LEU A 113 -11.82 14.99 -6.77
C LEU A 113 -10.35 15.11 -7.21
N LEU A 114 -9.97 16.22 -7.85
CA LEU A 114 -8.59 16.47 -8.26
C LEU A 114 -7.64 16.52 -7.06
N PHE A 115 -8.06 17.18 -5.97
CA PHE A 115 -7.27 17.25 -4.75
C PHE A 115 -7.11 15.88 -4.07
N GLY A 116 -8.21 15.12 -3.96
CA GLY A 116 -8.16 13.75 -3.45
C GLY A 116 -7.29 12.83 -4.30
N ALA A 117 -7.36 12.95 -5.63
CA ALA A 117 -6.52 12.19 -6.56
C ALA A 117 -5.04 12.57 -6.44
N PHE A 118 -4.73 13.85 -6.30
CA PHE A 118 -3.36 14.32 -6.10
C PHE A 118 -2.75 13.78 -4.81
N ILE A 119 -3.47 13.89 -3.68
CA ILE A 119 -3.02 13.32 -2.39
C ILE A 119 -2.84 11.81 -2.50
N GLY A 120 -3.80 11.12 -3.11
CA GLY A 120 -3.73 9.67 -3.33
C GLY A 120 -2.48 9.28 -4.12
N LEU A 121 -2.23 9.94 -5.23
CA LEU A 121 -1.10 9.65 -6.13
C LEU A 121 0.25 9.97 -5.48
N VAL A 122 0.40 11.16 -4.87
CA VAL A 122 1.64 11.55 -4.17
C VAL A 122 1.90 10.62 -2.99
N GLY A 123 0.87 10.31 -2.20
CA GLY A 123 0.94 9.34 -1.11
C GLY A 123 1.41 7.98 -1.62
N SER A 124 0.77 7.43 -2.65
CA SER A 124 1.14 6.13 -3.23
C SER A 124 2.58 6.10 -3.75
N ILE A 125 3.06 7.15 -4.43
CA ILE A 125 4.43 7.19 -4.98
C ILE A 125 5.48 7.31 -3.89
N LEU A 126 5.30 8.23 -2.92
CA LEU A 126 6.23 8.40 -1.81
C LEU A 126 6.32 7.13 -0.96
N VAL A 127 5.18 6.48 -0.72
CA VAL A 127 5.08 5.22 0.03
C VAL A 127 5.84 4.12 -0.69
N LEU A 128 5.65 3.99 -2.00
CA LEU A 128 6.37 3.01 -2.80
C LEU A 128 7.88 3.25 -2.70
N LYS A 129 8.34 4.50 -2.86
CA LYS A 129 9.78 4.81 -2.84
C LYS A 129 10.42 4.75 -1.45
N ILE A 130 9.74 5.15 -0.38
CA ILE A 130 10.35 5.21 0.95
C ILE A 130 10.33 3.83 1.61
N LEU A 131 9.28 3.04 1.41
CA LEU A 131 9.04 1.85 2.23
C LEU A 131 9.46 0.55 1.57
N PHE A 132 9.53 0.48 0.23
CA PHE A 132 10.17 -0.67 -0.41
C PHE A 132 11.65 -0.77 -0.05
N TYR A 133 12.34 0.37 0.10
CA TYR A 133 13.72 0.40 0.58
C TYR A 133 13.86 0.03 2.07
N ALA A 134 12.77 0.06 2.85
CA ALA A 134 12.79 -0.18 4.28
C ALA A 134 12.30 -1.58 4.71
N HIS A 135 11.90 -2.45 3.77
CA HIS A 135 11.40 -3.83 3.99
C HIS A 135 10.23 -4.02 5.00
N HIS A 136 9.72 -2.96 5.64
CA HIS A 136 8.68 -3.03 6.65
C HIS A 136 7.36 -2.40 6.21
N GLY A 137 6.26 -3.14 6.39
CA GLY A 137 4.94 -2.55 6.62
C GLY A 137 4.16 -2.05 5.40
N LEU A 138 4.30 -2.71 4.23
CA LEU A 138 3.57 -2.39 3.00
C LEU A 138 2.04 -2.24 3.17
N SER A 139 1.45 -2.88 4.16
CA SER A 139 0.01 -3.11 4.28
C SER A 139 -0.78 -1.91 4.87
N TRP A 140 -0.31 -1.32 5.96
CA TRP A 140 -1.09 -0.32 6.72
C TRP A 140 -1.26 1.02 6.00
N LEU A 141 -0.38 1.31 5.05
CA LEU A 141 -0.38 2.60 4.35
C LEU A 141 -1.38 2.70 3.21
N TYR A 142 -1.79 1.59 2.60
CA TYR A 142 -2.94 1.60 1.68
C TYR A 142 -4.24 1.97 2.37
N ILE A 143 -4.36 1.60 3.65
CA ILE A 143 -5.48 2.01 4.50
C ILE A 143 -5.41 3.53 4.73
N ALA A 144 -4.24 4.06 5.06
CA ALA A 144 -4.04 5.51 5.23
C ALA A 144 -4.29 6.32 3.95
N VAL A 145 -3.86 5.82 2.78
CA VAL A 145 -4.16 6.45 1.48
C VAL A 145 -5.66 6.45 1.21
N GLY A 146 -6.35 5.33 1.49
CA GLY A 146 -7.82 5.26 1.38
C GLY A 146 -8.52 6.29 2.28
N TYR A 147 -8.12 6.38 3.55
CA TYR A 147 -8.62 7.42 4.46
C TYR A 147 -8.30 8.84 3.97
N GLY A 148 -7.10 9.07 3.42
CA GLY A 148 -6.68 10.37 2.88
C GLY A 148 -7.52 10.82 1.69
N ILE A 149 -7.82 9.91 0.75
CA ILE A 149 -8.70 10.18 -0.40
C ILE A 149 -10.12 10.50 0.09
N ALA A 150 -10.67 9.68 0.97
CA ALA A 150 -12.00 9.90 1.54
C ALA A 150 -12.09 11.24 2.31
N TYR A 151 -11.08 11.55 3.11
CA TYR A 151 -10.98 12.81 3.84
C TYR A 151 -10.86 14.02 2.90
N GLY A 152 -10.00 13.94 1.88
CA GLY A 152 -9.83 15.00 0.88
C GLY A 152 -11.14 15.31 0.14
N ILE A 153 -11.84 14.27 -0.31
CA ILE A 153 -13.13 14.43 -0.99
C ILE A 153 -14.19 15.00 -0.05
N THR A 154 -14.32 14.48 1.16
CA THR A 154 -15.36 14.92 2.13
C THR A 154 -15.09 16.30 2.74
N SER A 155 -13.82 16.72 2.84
CA SER A 155 -13.42 18.05 3.33
C SER A 155 -13.70 19.15 2.31
N VAL A 156 -13.42 18.90 1.03
CA VAL A 156 -13.62 19.87 -0.05
C VAL A 156 -15.09 19.93 -0.51
N THR A 157 -15.73 18.77 -0.71
CA THR A 157 -17.10 18.74 -1.24
C THR A 157 -18.16 18.99 -0.17
N ARG A 158 -17.81 18.75 1.10
CA ARG A 158 -18.75 18.72 2.25
C ARG A 158 -19.99 17.84 2.03
N ARG A 159 -19.94 16.93 1.05
CA ARG A 159 -21.02 16.02 0.68
C ARG A 159 -20.59 14.59 0.92
N GLY A 160 -21.57 13.73 1.14
CA GLY A 160 -21.41 12.28 1.10
C GLY A 160 -22.35 11.66 0.07
N GLY A 161 -22.32 10.34 -0.04
CA GLY A 161 -23.25 9.56 -0.86
C GLY A 161 -22.58 8.67 -1.89
N VAL A 162 -23.39 7.80 -2.50
CA VAL A 162 -22.91 6.68 -3.33
C VAL A 162 -22.01 7.13 -4.49
N GLY A 163 -22.35 8.23 -5.17
CA GLY A 163 -21.53 8.74 -6.28
C GLY A 163 -20.13 9.19 -5.85
N LEU A 164 -20.01 9.83 -4.68
CA LEU A 164 -18.72 10.26 -4.10
C LEU A 164 -17.91 9.05 -3.59
N SER A 165 -18.58 8.05 -3.00
CA SER A 165 -17.95 6.80 -2.61
C SER A 165 -17.37 6.04 -3.80
N LEU A 166 -18.12 5.94 -4.90
CA LEU A 166 -17.64 5.32 -6.15
C LEU A 166 -16.46 6.08 -6.73
N ALA A 167 -16.50 7.42 -6.72
CA ALA A 167 -15.38 8.22 -7.20
C ALA A 167 -14.12 8.06 -6.34
N ALA A 168 -14.25 8.03 -5.01
CA ALA A 168 -13.14 7.80 -4.07
C ALA A 168 -12.50 6.42 -4.30
N VAL A 169 -13.32 5.38 -4.44
CA VAL A 169 -12.88 4.02 -4.76
C VAL A 169 -12.17 3.98 -6.11
N GLY A 170 -12.73 4.61 -7.14
CA GLY A 170 -12.11 4.69 -8.47
C GLY A 170 -10.73 5.37 -8.44
N ILE A 171 -10.60 6.48 -7.71
CA ILE A 171 -9.33 7.18 -7.53
C ILE A 171 -8.31 6.28 -6.83
N MET A 172 -8.72 5.55 -5.80
CA MET A 172 -7.84 4.62 -5.09
C MET A 172 -7.35 3.50 -6.01
N ILE A 173 -8.25 2.86 -6.77
CA ILE A 173 -7.89 1.80 -7.73
C ILE A 173 -6.93 2.33 -8.78
N PHE A 174 -7.20 3.51 -9.35
CA PHE A 174 -6.31 4.12 -10.33
C PHE A 174 -4.93 4.43 -9.74
N SER A 175 -4.88 4.99 -8.53
CA SER A 175 -3.61 5.31 -7.85
C SER A 175 -2.80 4.04 -7.56
N LEU A 176 -3.46 2.96 -7.14
CA LEU A 176 -2.85 1.64 -6.98
C LEU A 176 -2.28 1.15 -8.30
N LEU A 177 -3.05 1.18 -9.38
CA LEU A 177 -2.61 0.71 -10.68
C LEU A 177 -1.35 1.47 -11.15
N VAL A 178 -1.34 2.80 -11.04
CA VAL A 178 -0.17 3.63 -11.35
C VAL A 178 1.04 3.23 -10.49
N ALA A 179 0.86 3.04 -9.19
CA ALA A 179 1.94 2.62 -8.30
C ALA A 179 2.54 1.26 -8.70
N HIS A 180 1.72 0.31 -9.13
CA HIS A 180 2.19 -1.00 -9.62
C HIS A 180 2.98 -0.87 -10.93
N PHE A 181 2.56 0.01 -11.84
CA PHE A 181 3.31 0.30 -13.07
C PHE A 181 4.67 0.94 -12.77
N VAL A 182 4.72 1.90 -11.84
CA VAL A 182 5.99 2.52 -11.41
C VAL A 182 6.91 1.46 -10.80
N TYR A 183 6.39 0.60 -9.92
CA TYR A 183 7.15 -0.48 -9.30
C TYR A 183 7.69 -1.49 -10.33
N ALA A 184 6.86 -1.90 -11.29
CA ALA A 184 7.30 -2.78 -12.37
C ALA A 184 8.38 -2.13 -13.24
N GLY A 185 8.29 -0.81 -13.46
CA GLY A 185 9.32 -0.04 -14.16
C GLY A 185 10.64 -0.01 -13.40
N ASP A 186 10.60 0.23 -12.09
CA ASP A 186 11.79 0.23 -11.22
C ASP A 186 12.46 -1.15 -11.20
N LEU A 187 11.69 -2.23 -11.02
CA LEU A 187 12.21 -3.61 -11.08
C LEU A 187 12.84 -3.96 -12.44
N LEU A 188 12.19 -3.56 -13.54
CA LEU A 188 12.73 -3.79 -14.88
C LEU A 188 14.03 -3.01 -15.09
N ASN A 189 14.09 -1.76 -14.63
CA ASN A 189 15.30 -0.95 -14.73
C ASN A 189 16.44 -1.57 -13.92
N GLU A 190 16.17 -2.00 -12.70
CA GLU A 190 17.15 -2.71 -11.87
C GLU A 190 17.64 -4.00 -12.54
N ALA A 191 16.73 -4.85 -13.03
CA ALA A 191 17.09 -6.08 -13.73
C ALA A 191 17.93 -5.83 -15.00
N ARG A 192 17.69 -4.73 -15.72
CA ARG A 192 18.53 -4.30 -16.85
C ARG A 192 19.92 -3.85 -16.40
N THR A 193 20.01 -3.07 -15.32
CA THR A 193 21.32 -2.65 -14.78
C THR A 193 22.17 -3.84 -14.31
N GLN A 194 21.52 -4.93 -13.87
CA GLN A 194 22.17 -6.17 -13.50
C GLN A 194 22.47 -7.09 -14.71
N GLY A 195 22.06 -6.71 -15.93
CA GLY A 195 22.23 -7.52 -17.13
C GLY A 195 21.38 -8.79 -17.19
N VAL A 196 20.32 -8.87 -16.37
CA VAL A 196 19.45 -10.05 -16.24
C VAL A 196 18.23 -9.94 -17.16
N ALA A 197 17.78 -8.72 -17.49
CA ALA A 197 16.62 -8.49 -18.35
C ALA A 197 17.02 -8.06 -19.78
N ASP A 198 16.29 -8.58 -20.77
CA ASP A 198 16.41 -8.17 -22.17
C ASP A 198 16.04 -6.67 -22.32
N PRO A 199 16.82 -5.84 -23.04
CA PRO A 199 16.47 -4.45 -23.32
C PRO A 199 15.12 -4.28 -24.04
N ALA A 200 14.64 -5.29 -24.79
CA ALA A 200 13.36 -5.25 -25.48
C ALA A 200 12.14 -5.49 -24.54
N MET A 201 12.37 -6.03 -23.34
CA MET A 201 11.30 -6.31 -22.37
C MET A 201 10.65 -5.00 -21.93
N THR A 202 9.33 -4.93 -21.88
CA THR A 202 8.58 -3.72 -21.51
C THR A 202 8.08 -3.76 -20.07
N VAL A 203 7.60 -2.63 -19.54
CA VAL A 203 6.98 -2.57 -18.21
C VAL A 203 5.76 -3.49 -18.10
N LEU A 204 5.01 -3.68 -19.21
CA LEU A 204 3.87 -4.59 -19.24
C LEU A 204 4.29 -6.05 -19.04
N ASP A 205 5.47 -6.43 -19.53
CA ASP A 205 6.03 -7.78 -19.35
C ASP A 205 6.54 -8.01 -17.92
N ALA A 206 7.03 -6.95 -17.27
CA ALA A 206 7.48 -6.98 -15.88
C ALA A 206 6.32 -6.94 -14.87
N LEU A 207 5.15 -6.44 -15.27
CA LEU A 207 4.01 -6.24 -14.38
C LEU A 207 3.56 -7.54 -13.68
N PRO A 208 3.37 -8.70 -14.35
CA PRO A 208 2.98 -9.94 -13.66
C PRO A 208 4.00 -10.41 -12.61
N ILE A 209 5.29 -10.15 -12.85
CA ILE A 209 6.37 -10.48 -11.90
C ILE A 209 6.27 -9.57 -10.68
N ALA A 210 6.10 -8.27 -10.90
CA ALA A 210 5.86 -7.29 -9.85
C ALA A 210 4.61 -7.65 -9.03
N MET A 211 3.51 -8.04 -9.68
CA MET A 211 2.27 -8.46 -9.02
C MET A 211 2.44 -9.68 -8.10
N ARG A 212 3.33 -10.62 -8.45
CA ARG A 212 3.62 -11.80 -7.62
C ARG A 212 4.47 -11.49 -6.39
N ALA A 213 5.20 -10.37 -6.39
CA ALA A 213 5.97 -9.94 -5.23
C ALA A 213 5.07 -9.47 -4.07
N PHE A 214 3.81 -9.14 -4.34
CA PHE A 214 2.87 -8.74 -3.30
C PHE A 214 2.30 -9.95 -2.56
N GLN A 215 2.52 -9.99 -1.25
CA GLN A 215 1.96 -11.04 -0.39
C GLN A 215 0.43 -10.94 -0.28
N PRO A 216 -0.28 -12.02 0.09
CA PRO A 216 -1.72 -11.99 0.33
C PRO A 216 -2.17 -10.88 1.30
N GLN A 217 -1.31 -10.54 2.27
CA GLN A 217 -1.52 -9.44 3.22
C GLN A 217 -1.70 -8.07 2.52
N HIS A 218 -1.02 -7.83 1.39
CA HIS A 218 -1.17 -6.62 0.59
C HIS A 218 -2.61 -6.49 0.08
N TRP A 219 -3.16 -7.56 -0.49
CA TRP A 219 -4.51 -7.57 -1.04
C TRP A 219 -5.59 -7.39 0.03
N ILE A 220 -5.39 -7.97 1.22
CA ILE A 220 -6.27 -7.74 2.37
C ILE A 220 -6.32 -6.24 2.70
N CYS A 221 -5.17 -5.57 2.74
CA CYS A 221 -5.11 -4.14 3.03
C CYS A 221 -5.68 -3.26 1.93
N VAL A 222 -5.55 -3.65 0.67
CA VAL A 222 -6.26 -2.98 -0.44
C VAL A 222 -7.77 -3.05 -0.21
N VAL A 223 -8.31 -4.23 0.12
CA VAL A 223 -9.75 -4.39 0.40
C VAL A 223 -10.18 -3.52 1.59
N VAL A 224 -9.40 -3.50 2.68
CA VAL A 224 -9.69 -2.65 3.85
C VAL A 224 -9.66 -1.16 3.50
N GLY A 225 -8.68 -0.71 2.70
CA GLY A 225 -8.61 0.68 2.25
C GLY A 225 -9.78 1.06 1.34
N LEU A 226 -10.24 0.17 0.46
CA LEU A 226 -11.43 0.38 -0.37
C LEU A 226 -12.69 0.51 0.49
N ALA A 227 -12.83 -0.33 1.53
CA ALA A 227 -13.93 -0.26 2.48
C ALA A 227 -13.89 1.04 3.31
N ALA A 228 -12.70 1.50 3.71
CA ALA A 228 -12.52 2.79 4.39
C ALA A 228 -12.90 3.97 3.47
N CYS A 229 -12.48 3.95 2.20
CA CYS A 229 -12.88 4.90 1.17
C CYS A 229 -14.41 5.00 1.06
N TRP A 230 -15.06 3.85 0.93
CA TRP A 230 -16.51 3.76 0.81
C TRP A 230 -17.22 4.34 2.02
N ARG A 231 -16.82 3.91 3.23
CA ARG A 231 -17.45 4.30 4.50
C ARG A 231 -17.25 5.78 4.80
N GLY A 232 -16.04 6.31 4.60
CA GLY A 232 -15.75 7.72 4.82
C GLY A 232 -16.56 8.65 3.91
N ALA A 233 -16.77 8.24 2.65
CA ALA A 233 -17.61 8.98 1.72
C ALA A 233 -19.13 8.81 1.99
N GLN A 234 -19.57 7.76 2.68
CA GLN A 234 -20.98 7.56 3.06
C GLN A 234 -21.40 8.38 4.30
N GLN A 235 -20.54 8.58 5.29
CA GLN A 235 -20.92 9.10 6.62
C GLN A 235 -21.57 10.50 6.68
N LYS A 236 -21.60 11.27 5.58
CA LYS A 236 -22.25 12.61 5.54
C LYS A 236 -23.64 12.62 4.88
N SER A 237 -24.20 11.46 4.51
CA SER A 237 -25.55 11.38 3.94
C SER A 237 -26.68 11.27 4.98
N SER A 238 -26.33 11.22 6.27
CA SER A 238 -27.24 11.19 7.43
C SER A 238 -27.07 12.44 8.25
#